data_AF-A0A838DP76-F1
#
_entry.id   AF-A0A838DP76-F1
#
_cell.length_a   1.000
_cell.length_b   1.000
_cell.length_c   1.000
_cell.angle_alpha   90.00
_cell.angle_beta   90.00
_cell.angle_gamma   90.00
#
_symmetry.space_group_name_H-M   'P 1'
#
loop_
_entity.id
_entity.type
_entity.pdbx_description
1 polymer ?
#
loop_
_entity_poly.entity_id
_entity_poly.type
_entity_poly.pdbx_seq_one_letter_code
_entity_poly.pdbx_strand_id
1 'polypeptide(L)'
;MIAGTQTIYWSGVPSAYGTCNVLATEKGVCWTGTPGTLVDEGIVWVRRRFQVEHIVKGQKVAPLQQAVDELRRYLEGEALQFSCPLDLRGTIFQVAVWQELLRIPYGQTRSYLEIARAIGQPTAV
;
A
#
# COMPACT_ATOMS: atom_id res chain seq x y z
N MET A 1 11.64 16.12 -18.50
CA MET A 1 10.67 15.01 -18.66
C MET A 1 9.34 15.49 -18.12
N ILE A 2 8.33 15.59 -18.97
CA ILE A 2 6.96 15.90 -18.54
C ILE A 2 6.53 14.67 -17.73
N ALA A 3 6.30 14.82 -16.43
CA ALA A 3 5.73 13.74 -15.65
C ALA A 3 4.37 13.42 -16.30
N GLY A 4 4.20 12.18 -16.77
CA GLY A 4 2.94 11.74 -17.36
C GLY A 4 1.85 11.81 -16.30
N THR A 5 0.69 12.35 -16.67
CA THR A 5 -0.50 12.19 -15.85
C THR A 5 -0.84 10.72 -15.69
N GLN A 6 -1.47 10.35 -14.57
CA GLN A 6 -1.87 8.97 -14.33
C GLN A 6 -3.26 8.88 -13.70
N THR A 7 -3.93 7.76 -14.00
CA THR A 7 -5.19 7.38 -13.38
C THR A 7 -4.92 6.55 -12.12
N ILE A 8 -5.65 6.84 -11.05
CA ILE A 8 -5.68 6.00 -9.84
C ILE A 8 -6.96 5.20 -9.83
N TYR A 9 -6.83 3.90 -9.59
CA TYR A 9 -7.96 3.00 -9.44
C TYR A 9 -8.15 2.66 -7.97
N TRP A 10 -9.38 2.41 -7.54
CA TRP A 10 -9.64 2.00 -6.17
C TRP A 10 -10.79 1.01 -6.02
N SER A 11 -10.69 0.20 -4.98
CA SER A 11 -11.74 -0.73 -4.56
C SER A 11 -11.78 -0.85 -3.04
N GLY A 12 -12.96 -1.13 -2.50
CA GLY A 12 -13.13 -1.51 -1.10
C GLY A 12 -13.14 -3.02 -0.94
N VAL A 13 -12.52 -3.53 0.12
CA VAL A 13 -12.57 -4.92 0.57
C VAL A 13 -13.32 -4.97 1.90
N PRO A 14 -14.56 -5.50 1.94
CA PRO A 14 -15.31 -5.62 3.17
C PRO A 14 -14.62 -6.57 4.16
N SER A 15 -14.77 -6.29 5.46
CA SER A 15 -14.33 -7.18 6.54
C SER A 15 -15.26 -7.05 7.74
N ALA A 16 -15.10 -7.94 8.74
CA ALA A 16 -15.82 -7.86 10.00
C ALA A 16 -15.56 -6.55 10.79
N TYR A 17 -14.47 -5.83 10.48
CA TYR A 17 -14.05 -4.61 11.16
C TYR A 17 -14.33 -3.34 10.34
N GLY A 18 -15.03 -3.46 9.21
CA GLY A 18 -15.25 -2.38 8.25
C GLY A 18 -14.49 -2.59 6.94
N THR A 19 -14.71 -1.70 5.98
CA THR A 19 -14.11 -1.82 4.63
C THR A 19 -12.68 -1.29 4.61
N CYS A 20 -11.74 -2.08 4.09
CA CYS A 20 -10.40 -1.64 3.74
C CYS A 20 -10.40 -1.09 2.31
N ASN A 21 -10.10 0.19 2.13
CA ASN A 21 -9.98 0.78 0.80
C ASN A 21 -8.55 0.63 0.28
N VAL A 22 -8.40 0.20 -0.97
CA VAL A 22 -7.10 0.03 -1.65
C VAL A 22 -7.07 0.90 -2.90
N LEU A 23 -6.00 1.68 -3.06
CA LEU A 23 -5.74 2.53 -4.22
C LEU A 23 -4.49 2.03 -4.94
N ALA A 24 -4.53 2.01 -6.27
CA ALA A 24 -3.42 1.55 -7.11
C ALA A 24 -3.24 2.39 -8.37
N THR A 25 -1.99 2.46 -8.82
CA THR A 25 -1.62 2.86 -10.18
C THR A 25 -1.51 1.61 -11.05
N GLU A 26 -1.24 1.77 -12.34
CA GLU A 26 -0.88 0.63 -13.20
C GLU A 26 0.40 -0.10 -12.75
N LYS A 27 1.26 0.57 -11.98
CA LYS A 27 2.53 0.00 -11.49
C LYS A 27 2.36 -0.81 -10.22
N GLY A 28 1.38 -0.49 -9.38
CA GLY A 28 1.24 -1.11 -8.07
C GLY A 28 0.25 -0.44 -7.14
N VAL A 29 -0.04 -1.11 -6.02
CA VAL A 29 -0.76 -0.52 -4.88
C VAL A 29 0.07 0.65 -4.35
N CYS A 30 -0.55 1.82 -4.25
CA CYS A 30 0.12 3.03 -3.77
C CYS A 30 -0.42 3.49 -2.42
N TRP A 31 -1.59 3.01 -1.99
CA TRP A 31 -2.16 3.32 -0.69
C TRP A 31 -3.19 2.27 -0.26
N THR A 32 -3.27 2.01 1.05
CA THR A 32 -4.34 1.23 1.67
C THR A 32 -4.79 1.90 2.97
N GLY A 33 -6.10 1.84 3.24
CA GLY A 33 -6.69 2.30 4.49
C GLY A 33 -6.90 1.16 5.47
N THR A 34 -6.99 1.48 6.76
CA THR A 34 -7.45 0.52 7.77
C THR A 34 -8.96 0.30 7.64
N PRO A 35 -9.52 -0.78 8.21
CA PRO A 35 -10.97 -0.97 8.22
C PRO A 35 -11.70 0.28 8.73
N GLY A 36 -12.65 0.79 7.92
CA GLY A 36 -13.44 1.97 8.25
C GLY A 36 -12.84 3.32 7.80
N THR A 37 -11.60 3.36 7.32
CA THR A 37 -11.01 4.58 6.74
C THR A 37 -11.76 4.98 5.47
N LEU A 38 -12.10 6.26 5.35
CA LEU A 38 -12.80 6.80 4.18
C LEU A 38 -11.86 6.84 2.97
N VAL A 39 -12.40 6.55 1.78
CA VAL A 39 -11.63 6.58 0.52
C VAL A 39 -11.05 7.98 0.23
N ASP A 40 -11.74 9.04 0.67
CA ASP A 40 -11.32 10.43 0.46
C ASP A 40 -9.96 10.73 1.11
N GLU A 41 -9.62 10.08 2.22
CA GLU A 41 -8.29 10.20 2.84
C GLU A 41 -7.19 9.69 1.91
N GLY A 42 -7.42 8.54 1.26
CA GLY A 42 -6.53 7.98 0.24
C GLY A 42 -6.45 8.88 -1.00
N ILE A 43 -7.59 9.43 -1.46
CA ILE A 43 -7.65 10.35 -2.60
C ILE A 43 -6.83 11.63 -2.33
N VAL A 44 -6.96 12.21 -1.13
CA VAL A 44 -6.16 13.36 -0.70
C VAL A 44 -4.67 13.00 -0.70
N TRP A 45 -4.32 11.82 -0.19
CA TRP A 45 -2.93 11.37 -0.15
C TRP A 45 -2.31 11.21 -1.54
N VAL A 46 -3.01 10.56 -2.48
CA VAL A 46 -2.50 10.34 -3.86
C VAL A 46 -2.39 11.62 -4.65
N ARG A 47 -3.34 12.57 -4.49
CA ARG A 47 -3.27 13.89 -5.14
C ARG A 47 -2.07 14.72 -4.70
N ARG A 48 -1.53 14.48 -3.50
CA ARG A 48 -0.32 15.15 -3.00
C ARG A 48 0.99 14.54 -3.53
N ARG A 49 0.94 13.32 -4.09
CA ARG A 49 2.15 12.54 -4.46
C ARG A 49 2.24 12.18 -5.94
N PHE A 50 1.11 12.21 -6.65
CA PHE A 50 1.03 11.89 -8.06
C PHE A 50 0.32 13.02 -8.82
N GLN A 51 0.65 13.16 -10.11
CA GLN A 51 -0.13 13.96 -11.03
C GLN A 51 -1.36 13.17 -11.47
N VAL A 52 -2.38 13.23 -10.62
CA VAL A 52 -3.64 12.49 -10.80
C VAL A 52 -4.53 13.22 -11.79
N GLU A 53 -4.90 12.54 -12.87
CA GLU A 53 -5.88 13.04 -13.84
C GLU A 53 -7.28 12.51 -13.53
N HIS A 54 -7.37 11.20 -13.24
CA HIS A 54 -8.63 10.54 -12.92
C HIS A 54 -8.51 9.68 -11.65
N ILE A 55 -9.61 9.64 -10.89
CA ILE A 55 -9.83 8.65 -9.82
C ILE A 55 -11.01 7.79 -10.26
N VAL A 56 -10.78 6.49 -10.41
CA VAL A 56 -11.79 5.56 -10.95
C VAL A 56 -12.07 4.46 -9.93
N LYS A 57 -13.33 4.28 -9.56
CA LYS A 57 -13.76 3.12 -8.77
C LYS A 57 -13.80 1.88 -9.66
N GLY A 58 -13.25 0.77 -9.16
CA GLY A 58 -13.27 -0.54 -9.81
C GLY A 58 -11.88 -1.12 -10.06
N GLN A 59 -11.81 -2.45 -10.10
CA GLN A 59 -10.59 -3.23 -10.26
C GLN A 59 -10.15 -3.31 -11.73
N LYS A 60 -9.82 -2.17 -12.34
CA LYS A 60 -9.50 -2.10 -13.78
C LYS A 60 -8.02 -2.31 -14.11
N VAL A 61 -7.19 -2.55 -13.10
CA VAL A 61 -5.74 -2.79 -13.26
C VAL A 61 -5.32 -4.02 -12.47
N ALA A 62 -4.40 -4.80 -13.03
CA ALA A 62 -3.94 -6.06 -12.46
C ALA A 62 -3.43 -5.93 -11.01
N PRO A 63 -2.64 -4.90 -10.63
CA PRO A 63 -2.20 -4.74 -9.24
C PRO A 63 -3.35 -4.61 -8.24
N LEU A 64 -4.41 -3.88 -8.61
CA LEU A 64 -5.56 -3.66 -7.73
C LEU A 64 -6.40 -4.92 -7.58
N GLN A 65 -6.62 -5.64 -8.69
CA GLN A 65 -7.37 -6.89 -8.66
C GLN A 65 -6.66 -7.92 -7.77
N GLN A 66 -5.36 -8.10 -7.98
CA GLN A 66 -4.54 -8.99 -7.16
C GLN A 66 -4.54 -8.59 -5.68
N ALA A 67 -4.36 -7.30 -5.38
CA ALA A 67 -4.36 -6.82 -3.99
C ALA A 67 -5.71 -7.02 -3.29
N VAL A 68 -6.84 -6.82 -4.01
CA VAL A 68 -8.17 -7.08 -3.46
C VAL A 68 -8.35 -8.57 -3.15
N ASP A 69 -7.94 -9.45 -4.07
CA ASP A 69 -8.06 -10.89 -3.88
C ASP A 69 -7.16 -11.40 -2.73
N GLU A 70 -5.90 -10.95 -2.67
CA GLU A 70 -4.96 -11.28 -1.59
C GLU A 70 -5.45 -10.75 -0.24
N LEU A 71 -5.93 -9.50 -0.18
CA LEU A 71 -6.42 -8.89 1.07
C LEU A 71 -7.70 -9.56 1.56
N ARG A 72 -8.62 -9.94 0.67
CA ARG A 72 -9.83 -10.69 1.03
C ARG A 72 -9.45 -12.02 1.68
N ARG A 73 -8.60 -12.82 1.02
CA ARG A 73 -8.14 -14.11 1.55
C ARG A 73 -7.38 -13.96 2.88
N TYR A 74 -6.60 -12.90 3.04
CA TYR A 74 -5.93 -12.59 4.30
C TYR A 74 -6.93 -12.33 5.43
N LEU A 75 -7.95 -11.52 5.18
CA LEU A 75 -8.99 -11.20 6.16
C LEU A 75 -9.88 -12.40 6.51
N GLU A 76 -10.00 -13.36 5.59
CA GLU A 76 -10.67 -14.67 5.80
C GLU A 76 -9.76 -15.70 6.48
N GLY A 77 -8.47 -15.39 6.69
CA GLY A 77 -7.50 -16.27 7.37
C GLY A 77 -6.84 -17.32 6.48
N GLU A 78 -6.96 -17.23 5.15
CA GLU A 78 -6.45 -18.23 4.20
C GLU A 78 -5.05 -17.93 3.67
N ALA A 79 -4.77 -16.67 3.32
CA ALA A 79 -3.53 -16.28 2.62
C ALA A 79 -2.69 -15.32 3.46
N LEU A 80 -1.43 -15.68 3.70
CA LEU A 80 -0.51 -14.91 4.54
C LEU A 80 0.66 -14.29 3.76
N GLN A 81 0.65 -14.42 2.44
CA GLN A 81 1.69 -13.87 1.56
C GLN A 81 1.05 -12.95 0.53
N PHE A 82 1.54 -11.72 0.49
CA PHE A 82 1.19 -10.73 -0.52
C PHE A 82 2.26 -10.71 -1.60
N SER A 83 1.83 -10.67 -2.86
CA SER A 83 2.72 -10.59 -4.02
C SER A 83 2.30 -9.50 -5.00
N CYS A 84 1.23 -8.76 -4.70
CA CYS A 84 0.83 -7.61 -5.50
C CYS A 84 1.96 -6.57 -5.56
N PRO A 85 2.20 -5.95 -6.73
CA PRO A 85 3.25 -4.96 -6.86
C PRO A 85 2.88 -3.68 -6.12
N LEU A 86 3.89 -2.96 -5.61
CA LEU A 86 3.73 -1.73 -4.83
C LEU A 86 4.35 -0.53 -5.59
N ASP A 87 3.65 0.60 -5.64
CA ASP A 87 4.16 1.89 -6.14
C ASP A 87 4.44 2.83 -4.95
N LEU A 88 5.55 2.56 -4.26
CA LEU A 88 5.95 3.26 -3.04
C LEU A 88 6.43 4.68 -3.34
N ARG A 89 5.74 5.69 -2.79
CA ARG A 89 6.11 7.11 -2.89
C ARG A 89 6.36 7.74 -1.53
N GLY A 90 7.62 7.85 -1.17
CA GLY A 90 8.11 8.49 0.06
C GLY A 90 9.52 9.05 -0.12
N THR A 91 10.08 9.57 0.96
CA THR A 91 11.51 9.92 1.01
C THR A 91 12.38 8.66 0.84
N ILE A 92 13.65 8.84 0.50
CA ILE A 92 14.62 7.73 0.43
C ILE A 92 14.60 6.92 1.74
N PHE A 93 14.57 7.60 2.87
CA PHE A 93 14.47 6.98 4.19
C PHE A 93 13.18 6.18 4.38
N GLN A 94 12.01 6.75 4.03
CA GLN A 94 10.72 6.06 4.15
C GLN A 94 10.67 4.80 3.29
N VAL A 95 11.13 4.88 2.03
CA VAL A 95 11.16 3.73 1.12
C VAL A 95 12.09 2.64 1.64
N ALA A 96 13.27 2.99 2.18
CA ALA A 96 14.17 2.03 2.80
C ALA A 96 13.53 1.32 4.00
N VAL A 97 12.84 2.06 4.88
CA VAL A 97 12.08 1.49 6.00
C VAL A 97 11.01 0.53 5.50
N TRP A 98 10.19 0.93 4.53
CA TRP A 98 9.12 0.07 3.99
C TRP A 98 9.66 -1.19 3.32
N GLN A 99 10.78 -1.10 2.59
CA GLN A 99 11.43 -2.27 2.01
C GLN A 99 11.90 -3.27 3.06
N GLU A 100 12.38 -2.79 4.22
CA GLU A 100 12.75 -3.66 5.33
C GLU A 100 11.53 -4.27 6.03
N LEU A 101 10.43 -3.51 6.18
CA LEU A 101 9.18 -4.04 6.73
C LEU A 101 8.62 -5.21 5.90
N LEU A 102 8.75 -5.16 4.57
CA LEU A 102 8.32 -6.25 3.67
C LEU A 102 9.09 -7.56 3.88
N ARG A 103 10.25 -7.51 4.53
CA ARG A 103 11.06 -8.71 4.83
C ARG A 103 10.67 -9.39 6.14
N ILE A 104 9.80 -8.77 6.96
CA ILE A 104 9.32 -9.36 8.20
C ILE A 104 8.32 -10.47 7.85
N PRO A 105 8.59 -11.74 8.19
CA PRO A 105 7.65 -12.82 7.92
C PRO A 105 6.37 -12.66 8.74
N TYR A 106 5.25 -13.18 8.22
CA TYR A 106 3.99 -13.19 8.94
C TYR A 106 4.13 -13.82 10.34
N GLY A 107 3.50 -13.20 11.34
CA GLY A 107 3.55 -13.64 12.73
C GLY A 107 4.85 -13.31 13.46
N GLN A 108 5.83 -12.67 12.80
CA GLN A 108 7.06 -12.19 13.43
C GLN A 108 7.01 -10.69 13.69
N THR A 109 7.88 -10.25 14.60
CA THR A 109 8.05 -8.82 14.94
C THR A 109 9.51 -8.41 14.77
N ARG A 110 9.71 -7.10 14.63
CA ARG A 110 11.01 -6.41 14.73
C ARG A 110 10.81 -5.15 15.56
N SER A 111 11.80 -4.81 16.36
CA SER A 111 11.90 -3.54 17.06
C SER A 111 12.31 -2.42 16.11
N TYR A 112 11.98 -1.18 16.46
CA TYR A 112 12.41 -0.01 15.69
C TYR A 112 13.94 0.08 15.55
N LEU A 113 14.69 -0.27 16.60
CA LEU A 113 16.15 -0.30 16.56
C LEU A 113 16.70 -1.35 15.60
N GLU A 114 16.05 -2.52 15.48
CA GLU A 114 16.45 -3.54 14.51
C GLU A 114 16.26 -3.04 13.07
N ILE A 115 15.13 -2.37 12.79
CA ILE A 115 14.89 -1.76 11.48
C ILE A 115 15.91 -0.66 11.19
N ALA A 116 16.15 0.23 12.15
CA ALA A 116 17.12 1.32 12.05
C ALA A 116 18.55 0.79 11.74
N ARG A 117 18.96 -0.29 12.40
CA ARG A 117 20.24 -0.98 12.11
C ARG A 117 20.25 -1.62 10.73
N ALA A 118 19.18 -2.31 10.34
CA ALA A 118 19.08 -3.01 9.06
C ALA A 118 19.16 -2.05 7.85
N ILE A 119 18.63 -0.83 7.98
CA ILE A 119 18.72 0.20 6.94
C ILE A 119 20.00 1.06 7.03
N GLY A 120 20.95 0.72 7.92
CA GLY A 120 22.21 1.45 8.09
C GLY A 120 22.09 2.81 8.77
N GLN A 121 21.02 3.05 9.52
CA GLN A 121 20.72 4.31 10.24
C GLN A 121 20.50 4.04 11.74
N PRO A 122 21.50 3.53 12.48
CA PRO A 122 21.32 3.01 13.85
C PRO A 122 20.87 4.06 14.88
N THR A 123 21.01 5.35 14.59
CA THR A 123 20.58 6.47 15.45
C THR A 123 19.20 7.02 15.11
N ALA A 124 18.48 6.41 14.17
CA ALA A 124 17.16 6.86 13.72
C ALA A 124 16.03 6.24 14.56
N VAL A 125 16.10 6.38 15.88
CA VAL A 125 15.11 5.88 16.86
C VAL A 125 14.76 6.96 17.86
#